data_AF-A0A8J2XEK2-F1
#
_entry.id   AF-A0A8J2XEK2-F1
#
_cell.length_a   1.000
_cell.length_b   1.000
_cell.length_c   1.000
_cell.angle_alpha   90.00
_cell.angle_beta   90.00
_cell.angle_gamma   90.00
#
_symmetry.space_group_name_H-M   'P 1'
#
loop_
_entity.id
_entity.type
_entity.pdbx_description
1 polymer ?
#
loop_
_entity_poly.entity_id
_entity_poly.type
_entity_poly.pdbx_seq_one_letter_code
_entity_poly.pdbx_strand_id
1 'polypeptide(L)'
;MPNPLATNEPMVRNPSDFDPPLQRKEPSLPGYWTLEEIAAELGISTRRVGYDITGYPQKNIQPNLKAFKVTGTFFITEEDALEYIHTKRLSKRKKS
;
A
#
# COMPACT_ATOMS: atom_id res chain seq x y z
N MET A 1 3.30 7.00 -37.00
CA MET A 1 4.54 6.29 -36.62
C MET A 1 4.37 5.83 -35.18
N PRO A 2 4.49 4.53 -34.86
CA PRO A 2 4.41 4.05 -33.48
C PRO A 2 5.74 4.33 -32.76
N ASN A 3 5.68 4.93 -31.56
CA ASN A 3 6.86 5.15 -30.73
C ASN A 3 7.41 3.81 -30.22
N PRO A 4 8.67 3.44 -30.50
CA PRO A 4 9.24 2.13 -30.14
C PRO A 4 9.76 2.05 -28.69
N LEU A 5 9.39 2.98 -27.82
CA LEU A 5 9.87 3.07 -26.42
C LEU A 5 8.72 3.11 -25.40
N ALA A 6 7.56 2.55 -25.72
CA ALA A 6 6.56 2.22 -24.70
C ALA A 6 7.03 0.94 -23.98
N THR A 7 8.05 1.10 -23.12
CA THR A 7 8.48 0.06 -22.22
C THR A 7 7.31 -0.23 -21.28
N ASN A 8 6.58 -1.33 -21.50
CA ASN A 8 5.67 -1.93 -20.53
C ASN A 8 6.50 -2.58 -19.41
N GLU A 9 7.47 -1.86 -18.86
CA GLU A 9 8.07 -2.26 -17.60
C GLU A 9 7.01 -2.00 -16.53
N PRO A 10 6.69 -2.98 -15.66
CA PRO A 10 5.87 -2.68 -14.49
C PRO A 10 6.55 -1.51 -13.80
N MET A 11 5.81 -0.41 -13.63
CA MET A 11 6.32 0.82 -13.08
C MET A 11 6.61 0.55 -11.59
N VAL A 12 7.74 -0.10 -11.31
CA VAL A 12 8.21 -0.43 -9.96
C VAL A 12 8.47 0.90 -9.30
N ARG A 13 7.47 1.40 -8.56
CA ARG A 13 7.59 2.64 -7.79
C ARG A 13 8.72 2.43 -6.80
N ASN A 14 9.77 3.25 -6.90
CA ASN A 14 10.85 3.15 -5.94
C ASN A 14 10.40 3.82 -4.62
N PRO A 15 10.85 3.33 -3.45
CA PRO A 15 10.57 3.98 -2.17
C PRO A 15 10.99 5.46 -2.12
N SER A 16 11.96 5.84 -2.97
CA SER A 16 12.46 7.21 -3.16
C SER A 16 11.55 8.13 -3.97
N ASP A 17 10.57 7.61 -4.72
CA ASP A 17 9.62 8.42 -5.49
C ASP A 17 8.50 9.01 -4.62
N PHE A 18 8.50 8.72 -3.32
CA PHE A 18 7.53 9.22 -2.37
C PHE A 18 8.00 10.55 -1.77
N ASP A 19 7.09 11.52 -1.71
CA ASP A 19 7.33 12.80 -1.06
C ASP A 19 6.32 13.04 0.08
N PRO A 20 6.72 12.94 1.36
CA PRO A 20 8.08 12.68 1.87
C PRO A 20 8.56 11.22 1.63
N PRO A 21 9.86 10.92 1.66
CA PRO A 21 10.34 9.55 1.46
C PRO A 21 9.72 8.58 2.47
N LEU A 22 9.51 7.32 2.05
CA LEU A 22 8.96 6.29 2.93
C LEU A 22 9.95 6.04 4.08
N GLN A 23 9.45 6.07 5.31
CA GLN A 23 10.25 5.84 6.52
C GLN A 23 10.25 4.37 6.92
N ARG A 24 10.37 3.48 5.93
CA ARG A 24 10.32 2.04 6.17
C ARG A 24 11.48 1.63 7.08
N LYS A 25 11.16 1.22 8.31
CA LYS A 25 12.08 0.46 9.17
C LYS A 25 12.12 -0.98 8.66
N GLU A 26 13.27 -1.63 8.78
CA GLU A 26 13.62 -2.91 8.15
C GLU A 26 12.42 -3.84 7.86
N PRO A 27 12.28 -4.33 6.61
CA PRO A 27 11.15 -5.16 6.22
C PRO A 27 11.10 -6.45 7.04
N SER A 28 9.93 -6.76 7.62
CA SER A 28 9.71 -8.06 8.28
C SER A 28 9.89 -9.22 7.30
N LEU A 29 9.54 -8.99 6.03
CA LEU A 29 9.76 -9.92 4.92
C LEU A 29 10.12 -9.12 3.66
N PRO A 30 11.25 -9.39 2.99
CA PRO A 30 11.62 -8.66 1.77
C PRO A 30 10.55 -8.84 0.69
N GLY A 31 10.19 -7.75 0.01
CA GLY A 31 9.15 -7.72 -1.02
C GLY A 31 7.70 -7.70 -0.50
N TYR A 32 7.48 -7.75 0.81
CA TYR A 32 6.15 -7.69 1.41
C TYR A 32 6.09 -6.67 2.54
N TRP A 33 4.93 -6.06 2.73
CA TRP A 33 4.62 -5.15 3.81
C TRP A 33 3.59 -5.78 4.74
N THR A 34 3.74 -5.54 6.04
CA THR A 34 2.73 -5.93 7.02
C THR A 34 1.73 -4.80 7.26
N LEU A 35 0.58 -5.16 7.83
CA LEU A 35 -0.40 -4.18 8.33
C LEU A 35 0.21 -3.14 9.26
N GLU A 36 1.14 -3.56 10.11
CA GLU A 36 1.79 -2.71 11.10
C GLU A 36 2.74 -1.71 10.44
N GLU A 37 3.54 -2.17 9.47
CA GLU A 37 4.44 -1.31 8.69
C GLU A 37 3.67 -0.22 7.93
N ILE A 38 2.58 -0.59 7.26
CA ILE A 38 1.75 0.38 6.50
C ILE A 38 1.04 1.35 7.44
N ALA A 39 0.51 0.85 8.57
CA ALA A 39 -0.17 1.67 9.56
C ALA A 39 0.78 2.71 10.18
N ALA A 40 2.01 2.29 10.52
CA ALA A 40 3.05 3.16 11.03
C ALA A 40 3.44 4.23 9.99
N GLU A 41 3.66 3.84 8.74
CA GLU A 41 4.04 4.74 7.65
C GLU A 41 2.98 5.82 7.36
N LEU A 42 1.70 5.46 7.44
CA LEU A 42 0.58 6.38 7.19
C LEU A 42 0.13 7.16 8.44
N GLY A 43 0.64 6.78 9.62
CA GLY A 43 0.19 7.30 10.91
C GLY A 43 -1.29 7.01 11.19
N ILE A 44 -1.76 5.81 10.85
CA ILE A 44 -3.16 5.37 11.04
C ILE A 44 -3.21 4.09 11.86
N SER A 45 -4.40 3.68 12.32
CA SER A 45 -4.55 2.43 13.08
C SER A 45 -4.45 1.20 12.17
N THR A 46 -3.83 0.13 12.67
CA THR A 46 -3.77 -1.18 12.00
C THR A 46 -5.15 -1.71 11.66
N ARG A 47 -6.13 -1.49 12.54
CA ARG A 47 -7.54 -1.83 12.31
C ARG A 47 -8.12 -1.15 11.07
N ARG A 48 -7.73 0.10 10.79
CA ARG A 48 -8.20 0.82 9.60
C ARG A 48 -7.66 0.18 8.33
N VAL A 49 -6.37 -0.15 8.31
CA VAL A 49 -5.75 -0.84 7.17
C VAL A 49 -6.34 -2.24 7.03
N GLY A 50 -6.58 -2.95 8.14
CA GLY A 50 -7.27 -4.23 8.17
C GLY A 50 -8.65 -4.20 7.51
N TYR A 51 -9.46 -3.17 7.78
CA TYR A 51 -10.75 -3.01 7.09
C TYR A 51 -10.62 -2.70 5.59
N ASP A 52 -9.57 -2.00 5.18
CA ASP A 52 -9.31 -1.80 3.76
C ASP A 52 -8.92 -3.13 3.08
N ILE A 53 -8.41 -4.14 3.82
CA ILE A 53 -8.10 -5.49 3.31
C ILE A 53 -9.30 -6.44 3.37
N THR A 54 -10.00 -6.49 4.50
CA THR A 54 -11.10 -7.45 4.73
C THR A 54 -12.45 -6.93 4.26
N GLY A 55 -12.55 -5.62 3.99
CA GLY A 55 -13.81 -4.93 3.80
C GLY A 55 -14.58 -4.73 5.12
N TYR A 56 -15.74 -4.07 5.01
CA TYR A 56 -16.68 -3.89 6.11
C TYR A 56 -18.10 -4.30 5.65
N PRO A 57 -18.45 -5.58 5.76
CA PRO A 57 -19.71 -6.12 5.21
C PRO A 57 -20.94 -5.44 5.82
N GLN A 58 -20.89 -5.07 7.11
CA GLN A 58 -21.98 -4.37 7.80
C GLN A 58 -22.32 -2.98 7.22
N LYS A 59 -21.37 -2.33 6.52
CA LYS A 59 -21.56 -1.03 5.85
C LYS A 59 -21.51 -1.17 4.33
N ASN A 60 -21.53 -2.41 3.82
CA ASN A 60 -21.41 -2.74 2.41
C ASN A 60 -20.15 -2.13 1.74
N ILE A 61 -19.05 -2.03 2.50
CA ILE A 61 -17.77 -1.51 1.99
C ILE A 61 -16.94 -2.70 1.53
N GLN A 62 -16.60 -2.72 0.25
CA GLN A 62 -15.74 -3.75 -0.33
C GLN A 62 -14.27 -3.54 0.05
N PRO A 63 -13.48 -4.63 0.14
CA PRO A 63 -12.05 -4.54 0.32
C PRO A 63 -11.39 -3.81 -0.85
N ASN A 64 -10.43 -2.95 -0.55
CA ASN A 64 -9.71 -2.10 -1.50
C ASN A 64 -8.19 -2.39 -1.51
N LEU A 65 -7.73 -3.36 -0.72
CA LEU A 65 -6.32 -3.73 -0.64
C LEU A 65 -6.19 -5.26 -0.65
N LYS A 66 -5.38 -5.78 -1.58
CA LYS A 66 -5.11 -7.22 -1.65
C LYS A 66 -4.03 -7.56 -0.63
N ALA A 67 -4.23 -8.67 0.08
CA ALA A 67 -3.25 -9.19 1.02
C ALA A 67 -3.34 -10.71 1.11
N PHE A 68 -2.21 -11.33 1.42
CA PHE A 68 -2.05 -12.74 1.70
C PHE A 68 -2.03 -12.95 3.21
N LYS A 69 -2.89 -13.83 3.72
CA LYS A 69 -2.90 -14.17 5.14
C LYS A 69 -2.01 -15.38 5.38
N VAL A 70 -0.96 -15.21 6.19
CA VAL A 70 -0.05 -16.30 6.61
C VAL A 70 0.01 -16.30 8.13
N THR A 71 -0.39 -17.42 8.74
CA THR A 71 -0.31 -17.67 10.20
C THR A 71 -0.93 -16.55 11.07
N GLY A 72 -1.96 -15.87 10.56
CA GLY A 72 -2.66 -14.79 11.28
C GLY A 72 -2.19 -13.38 10.95
N THR A 73 -1.09 -13.22 10.22
CA THR A 73 -0.57 -11.93 9.74
C THR A 73 -0.96 -11.71 8.29
N PHE A 74 -1.32 -10.47 7.94
CA PHE A 74 -1.56 -10.07 6.55
C PHE A 74 -0.28 -9.49 5.94
N PHE A 75 0.12 -10.07 4.83
CA PHE A 75 1.24 -9.64 4.00
C PHE A 75 0.72 -9.06 2.70
N ILE A 76 1.18 -7.87 2.36
CA ILE A 76 0.78 -7.12 1.17
C ILE A 76 2.03 -7.05 0.30
N THR A 77 1.90 -7.25 -1.00
CA THR A 77 3.07 -7.11 -1.89
C THR A 77 3.57 -5.67 -1.85
N GLU A 78 4.87 -5.50 -2.09
CA GLU A 78 5.45 -4.16 -2.13
C GLU A 78 4.74 -3.24 -3.13
N GLU A 79 4.40 -3.74 -4.32
CA GLU A 79 3.67 -2.96 -5.33
C GLU A 79 2.31 -2.46 -4.82
N ASP A 80 1.47 -3.35 -4.28
CA ASP A 80 0.14 -3.00 -3.75
C ASP A 80 0.26 -2.06 -2.54
N ALA A 81 1.25 -2.28 -1.67
CA ALA A 81 1.49 -1.46 -0.49
C ALA A 81 1.90 -0.03 -0.86
N LEU A 82 2.83 0.11 -1.80
CA LEU A 82 3.30 1.40 -2.30
C LEU A 82 2.16 2.15 -3.01
N GLU A 83 1.36 1.47 -3.83
CA GLU A 83 0.19 2.09 -4.46
C GLU A 83 -0.82 2.58 -3.44
N TYR A 84 -1.11 1.77 -2.43
CA TYR A 84 -2.00 2.14 -1.34
C TYR A 84 -1.49 3.34 -0.54
N ILE A 85 -0.20 3.36 -0.17
CA ILE A 85 0.39 4.49 0.58
C ILE A 85 0.31 5.77 -0.24
N HIS A 86 0.63 5.70 -1.54
CA HIS A 86 0.60 6.85 -2.43
C HIS A 86 -0.81 7.44 -2.56
N THR A 87 -1.81 6.59 -2.84
CA THR A 87 -3.21 7.02 -2.96
C THR A 87 -3.74 7.63 -1.66
N LYS A 88 -3.39 7.07 -0.50
CA LYS A 88 -3.77 7.63 0.80
C LYS A 88 -3.15 9.00 1.06
N ARG A 89 -1.86 9.19 0.75
CA ARG A 89 -1.18 10.48 0.90
C ARG A 89 -1.77 11.55 -0.02
N LEU A 90 -2.05 11.21 -1.28
CA LEU A 90 -2.75 12.11 -2.20
C LEU A 90 -4.15 12.47 -1.71
N SER A 91 -4.89 11.51 -1.16
CA SER A 91 -6.23 11.76 -0.62
C SER A 91 -6.24 12.65 0.62
N LYS A 92 -5.18 12.57 1.46
CA LYS A 92 -4.97 13.50 2.58
C LYS A 92 -4.67 14.92 2.08
N ARG A 93 -3.81 15.06 1.06
CA ARG A 93 -3.47 16.36 0.45
C ARG A 93 -4.69 17.08 -0.16
N LYS A 94 -5.60 16.35 -0.80
CA LYS A 94 -6.84 16.94 -1.38
C LYS A 94 -7.87 17.41 -0.35
N LYS A 95 -7.74 17.02 0.93
CA LYS A 95 -8.67 17.41 2.00
C LYS A 95 -8.18 18.58 2.86
N SER A 96 -6.94 19.04 2.61
CA SER A 96 -6.39 20.26 3.22
C SER A 96 -6.61 21.45 2.30
#